data_AF-A0A8D9E697-F1
#
_entry.id   AF-A0A8D9E697-F1
#
_cell.length_a   1.000
_cell.length_b   1.000
_cell.length_c   1.000
_cell.angle_alpha   90.00
_cell.angle_beta   90.00
_cell.angle_gamma   90.00
#
_symmetry.space_group_name_H-M   'P 1'
#
loop_
_entity.id
_entity.type
_entity.pdbx_description
1 polymer ?
#
loop_
_entity_poly.entity_id
_entity_poly.type
_entity_poly.pdbx_seq_one_letter_code
_entity_poly.pdbx_strand_id
1 'polypeptide(L)'
;ISIKLSALHPKYSFYNKKDVVDKLALMLKILILKVKDTNSSLTIDAEECDRMELNLELFNILFYSGYCLYWNKFGLVIQAYSKRALPALYWINKVAFMRQTKIPVRLVKGAYWDYEIKFIQSLNLNLYPVYTKKFCTDLSYLLCSHYLLSKKCNNNIFPQFATHNIQTISCIIVLSQGRHLEFQKLYGMGDNVYQALKKMHSITCREYAPIGTYKELLPYLVRRLLENGANSSFVNKLLDKECEIIELTKCPLLKKDKKKKSSYKEKKKIKGGP
;
A
#
# COMPACT_ATOMS: atom_id res chain seq x y z
N ILE A 1 -2.06 -13.76 8.54
CA ILE A 1 -1.66 -14.30 7.22
C ILE A 1 -2.03 -13.27 6.15
N SER A 2 -1.14 -13.06 5.18
CA SER A 2 -1.41 -12.26 3.99
C SER A 2 -1.50 -13.17 2.77
N ILE A 3 -2.47 -12.94 1.90
CA ILE A 3 -2.68 -13.75 0.69
C ILE A 3 -2.76 -12.88 -0.56
N LYS A 4 -2.36 -13.44 -1.70
CA LYS A 4 -2.55 -12.83 -3.02
C LYS A 4 -3.62 -13.60 -3.77
N LEU A 5 -4.57 -12.91 -4.38
CA LEU A 5 -5.66 -13.56 -5.10
C LEU A 5 -5.18 -14.12 -6.44
N SER A 6 -4.13 -13.53 -7.03
CA SER A 6 -3.47 -14.08 -8.22
C SER A 6 -2.82 -15.44 -7.98
N ALA A 7 -2.35 -15.74 -6.77
CA ALA A 7 -1.80 -17.05 -6.42
C ALA A 7 -2.89 -18.14 -6.31
N LEU A 8 -4.15 -17.71 -6.19
CA LEU A 8 -5.31 -18.54 -5.93
C LEU A 8 -6.15 -18.76 -7.21
N HIS A 9 -5.89 -18.03 -8.29
CA HIS A 9 -6.60 -18.20 -9.55
C HIS A 9 -5.66 -18.01 -10.76
N PRO A 10 -5.56 -19.00 -11.68
CA PRO A 10 -4.60 -18.96 -12.79
C PRO A 10 -4.84 -17.81 -13.77
N LYS A 11 -6.08 -17.32 -13.85
CA LYS A 11 -6.49 -16.22 -14.73
C LYS A 11 -7.07 -15.04 -13.95
N TYR A 12 -6.38 -14.62 -12.88
CA TYR A 12 -6.83 -13.51 -12.05
C TYR A 12 -6.77 -12.16 -12.80
N SER A 13 -7.85 -11.83 -13.50
CA SER A 13 -8.02 -10.58 -14.24
C SER A 13 -9.49 -10.22 -14.39
N PHE A 14 -9.78 -8.94 -14.63
CA PHE A 14 -11.13 -8.43 -14.84
C PHE A 14 -11.83 -9.11 -16.04
N TYR A 15 -11.09 -9.46 -17.08
CA TYR A 15 -11.61 -10.17 -18.26
C TYR A 15 -12.25 -11.53 -17.93
N ASN A 16 -11.78 -12.19 -16.86
CA ASN A 16 -12.31 -13.49 -16.41
C ASN A 16 -13.19 -13.34 -15.16
N LYS A 17 -13.74 -12.14 -14.92
CA LYS A 17 -14.44 -11.78 -13.67
C LYS A 17 -15.44 -12.83 -13.20
N LYS A 18 -16.31 -13.34 -14.08
CA LYS A 18 -17.32 -14.33 -13.69
C LYS A 18 -16.68 -15.60 -13.11
N ASP A 19 -15.77 -16.21 -13.87
CA ASP A 19 -15.04 -17.42 -13.45
C ASP A 19 -14.24 -17.19 -12.17
N VAL A 20 -13.55 -16.04 -12.09
CA VAL A 20 -12.77 -15.65 -10.92
C VAL A 20 -13.66 -15.53 -9.69
N VAL A 21 -14.78 -14.81 -9.79
CA VAL A 21 -15.69 -14.59 -8.66
C VAL A 21 -16.27 -15.90 -8.17
N ASP A 22 -16.80 -16.73 -9.08
CA ASP A 22 -17.45 -17.99 -8.73
C ASP A 22 -16.49 -18.96 -8.02
N LYS A 23 -15.26 -19.09 -8.53
CA LYS A 23 -14.26 -20.02 -7.98
C LYS A 23 -13.53 -19.47 -6.75
N LEU A 24 -13.06 -18.22 -6.80
CA LEU A 24 -12.31 -17.65 -5.68
C LEU A 24 -13.20 -17.40 -4.47
N ALA A 25 -14.46 -16.99 -4.64
CA ALA A 25 -15.33 -16.77 -3.48
C ALA A 25 -15.49 -18.05 -2.66
N LEU A 26 -15.66 -19.22 -3.31
CA LEU A 26 -15.76 -20.51 -2.62
C LEU A 26 -14.46 -20.85 -1.88
N MET A 27 -13.31 -20.72 -2.53
CA MET A 27 -12.03 -21.05 -1.90
C MET A 27 -11.69 -20.09 -0.76
N LEU A 28 -11.94 -18.80 -0.93
CA LEU A 28 -11.71 -17.80 0.10
C LEU A 28 -12.63 -17.99 1.30
N LYS A 29 -13.87 -18.45 1.09
CA LYS A 29 -14.76 -18.86 2.19
C LYS A 29 -14.11 -19.97 3.04
N ILE A 30 -13.60 -21.03 2.41
CA ILE A 30 -12.95 -22.15 3.12
C ILE A 30 -11.74 -21.63 3.91
N LEU A 31 -10.93 -20.78 3.28
CA LEU A 31 -9.76 -20.18 3.93
C LEU A 31 -10.14 -19.29 5.12
N ILE A 32 -11.17 -18.45 4.97
CA ILE A 32 -11.67 -17.58 6.04
C ILE A 32 -12.07 -18.43 7.25
N LEU A 33 -12.84 -19.51 7.05
CA LEU A 33 -13.29 -20.37 8.15
C LEU A 33 -12.08 -21.00 8.87
N LYS A 34 -11.15 -21.61 8.13
CA LYS A 34 -9.94 -22.20 8.72
C LYS A 34 -9.09 -21.18 9.49
N VAL A 35 -8.90 -19.98 8.94
CA VAL A 35 -8.09 -18.94 9.61
C VAL A 35 -8.82 -18.36 10.82
N LYS A 36 -10.15 -18.26 10.77
CA LYS A 36 -10.99 -17.84 11.88
C LYS A 36 -10.91 -18.81 13.06
N ASP A 37 -10.93 -20.12 12.81
CA ASP A 37 -10.83 -21.16 13.85
C ASP A 37 -9.51 -21.08 14.64
N THR A 38 -8.42 -20.63 13.99
CA THR A 38 -7.12 -20.41 14.64
C THR A 38 -6.99 -19.05 15.34
N ASN A 39 -8.06 -18.24 15.37
CA ASN A 39 -8.07 -16.86 15.88
C ASN A 39 -6.99 -15.95 15.25
N SER A 40 -6.54 -16.27 14.04
CA SER A 40 -5.53 -15.51 13.30
C SER A 40 -6.19 -14.43 12.44
N SER A 41 -5.39 -13.46 11.97
CA SER A 41 -5.85 -12.47 10.98
C SER A 41 -5.64 -12.97 9.56
N LEU A 42 -6.53 -12.56 8.64
CA LEU A 42 -6.39 -12.78 7.21
C LEU A 42 -6.47 -11.44 6.48
N THR A 43 -5.46 -11.14 5.68
CA THR A 43 -5.40 -9.90 4.89
C THR A 43 -5.25 -10.23 3.41
N ILE A 44 -6.13 -9.70 2.58
CA ILE A 44 -5.99 -9.73 1.12
C ILE A 44 -4.98 -8.66 0.70
N ASP A 45 -3.87 -9.07 0.11
CA ASP A 45 -2.87 -8.15 -0.43
C ASP A 45 -3.39 -7.42 -1.67
N ALA A 46 -2.95 -6.18 -1.84
CA ALA A 46 -3.17 -5.40 -3.04
C ALA A 46 -2.05 -5.68 -4.05
N GLU A 47 -2.45 -5.88 -5.30
CA GLU A 47 -1.55 -6.25 -6.41
C GLU A 47 -1.47 -5.09 -7.41
N GLU A 48 -1.51 -5.36 -8.71
CA GLU A 48 -1.59 -4.35 -9.76
C GLU A 48 -2.91 -3.56 -9.71
N CYS A 49 -2.90 -2.32 -10.22
CA CYS A 49 -4.02 -1.39 -10.12
C CYS A 49 -5.27 -1.88 -10.88
N ASP A 50 -5.11 -2.58 -11.98
CA ASP A 50 -6.22 -3.15 -12.78
C ASP A 50 -7.01 -4.25 -12.04
N ARG A 51 -6.43 -4.84 -10.99
CA ARG A 51 -7.05 -5.85 -10.13
C ARG A 51 -7.82 -5.26 -8.95
N MET A 52 -7.75 -3.95 -8.74
CA MET A 52 -8.34 -3.30 -7.57
C MET A 52 -9.86 -3.48 -7.49
N GLU A 53 -10.60 -3.24 -8.56
CA GLU A 53 -12.06 -3.44 -8.57
C GLU A 53 -12.43 -4.89 -8.23
N LEU A 54 -11.72 -5.86 -8.83
CA LEU A 54 -11.97 -7.29 -8.61
C LEU A 54 -11.64 -7.72 -7.18
N ASN A 55 -10.55 -7.19 -6.60
CA ASN A 55 -10.20 -7.38 -5.19
C ASN A 55 -11.34 -6.89 -4.27
N LEU A 56 -11.84 -5.67 -4.50
CA LEU A 56 -12.89 -5.06 -3.68
C LEU A 56 -14.22 -5.80 -3.82
N GLU A 57 -14.55 -6.27 -5.03
CA GLU A 57 -15.76 -7.05 -5.28
C GLU A 57 -15.73 -8.40 -4.54
N LEU A 58 -14.63 -9.15 -4.65
CA LEU A 58 -14.46 -10.40 -3.91
C LEU A 58 -14.50 -10.17 -2.40
N PHE A 59 -13.82 -9.13 -1.91
CA PHE A 59 -13.89 -8.75 -0.51
C PHE A 59 -15.33 -8.45 -0.09
N ASN A 60 -16.08 -7.71 -0.90
CA ASN A 60 -17.47 -7.37 -0.64
C ASN A 60 -18.36 -8.62 -0.55
N ILE A 61 -18.27 -9.53 -1.52
CA ILE A 61 -19.04 -10.77 -1.54
C ILE A 61 -18.80 -11.57 -0.26
N LEU A 62 -17.54 -11.75 0.14
CA LEU A 62 -17.17 -12.48 1.34
C LEU A 62 -17.63 -11.79 2.62
N PHE A 63 -17.53 -10.46 2.66
CA PHE A 63 -17.94 -9.70 3.84
C PHE A 63 -19.47 -9.69 4.02
N TYR A 64 -20.23 -9.60 2.92
CA TYR A 64 -21.69 -9.65 2.94
C TYR A 64 -22.26 -11.06 3.17
N SER A 65 -21.53 -12.10 2.80
CA SER A 65 -21.95 -13.50 3.01
C SER A 65 -22.09 -13.92 4.48
N GLY A 66 -21.61 -13.10 5.43
CA GLY A 66 -21.79 -13.33 6.86
C GLY A 66 -20.61 -14.05 7.56
N TYR A 67 -19.75 -14.75 6.82
CA TYR A 67 -18.63 -15.52 7.43
C TYR A 67 -17.66 -14.64 8.24
N CYS A 68 -17.52 -13.38 7.83
CA CYS A 68 -16.59 -12.43 8.44
C CYS A 68 -17.22 -11.60 9.58
N LEU A 69 -18.52 -11.73 9.84
CA LEU A 69 -19.20 -10.94 10.87
C LEU A 69 -18.56 -11.18 12.24
N TYR A 70 -18.38 -10.08 12.97
CA TYR A 70 -17.77 -10.02 14.31
C TYR A 70 -16.33 -10.54 14.43
N TRP A 71 -15.73 -11.02 13.34
CA TRP A 71 -14.37 -11.57 13.39
C TRP A 71 -13.31 -10.48 13.55
N ASN A 72 -13.58 -9.27 13.02
CA ASN A 72 -12.72 -8.08 13.12
C ASN A 72 -11.25 -8.28 12.69
N LYS A 73 -10.97 -9.38 11.98
CA LYS A 73 -9.63 -9.86 11.62
C LYS A 73 -9.49 -10.23 10.13
N PHE A 74 -10.57 -10.05 9.36
CA PHE A 74 -10.55 -10.12 7.90
C PHE A 74 -10.37 -8.72 7.32
N GLY A 75 -9.24 -8.49 6.66
CA GLY A 75 -8.84 -7.18 6.18
C GLY A 75 -8.31 -7.21 4.76
N LEU A 76 -7.90 -6.03 4.29
CA LEU A 76 -7.31 -5.85 2.98
C LEU A 76 -6.26 -4.74 2.99
N VAL A 77 -5.39 -4.77 1.99
CA VAL A 77 -4.37 -3.75 1.76
C VAL A 77 -4.90 -2.68 0.80
N ILE A 78 -4.59 -1.41 1.06
CA ILE A 78 -4.82 -0.27 0.17
C ILE A 78 -3.50 0.44 -0.12
N GLN A 79 -3.27 0.76 -1.40
CA GLN A 79 -2.02 1.34 -1.88
C GLN A 79 -2.17 2.84 -2.12
N ALA A 80 -1.55 3.66 -1.27
CA ALA A 80 -1.65 5.11 -1.30
C ALA A 80 -1.05 5.78 -2.55
N TYR A 81 -0.17 5.10 -3.28
CA TYR A 81 0.34 5.60 -4.56
C TYR A 81 -0.73 5.68 -5.66
N SER A 82 -1.90 5.06 -5.45
CA SER A 82 -2.99 5.02 -6.42
C SER A 82 -3.87 6.23 -6.18
N LYS A 83 -4.29 6.87 -7.26
CA LYS A 83 -5.22 8.01 -7.20
C LYS A 83 -6.60 7.61 -6.65
N ARG A 84 -6.91 6.32 -6.61
CA ARG A 84 -8.16 5.74 -6.10
C ARG A 84 -8.11 5.34 -4.62
N ALA A 85 -6.96 5.49 -3.95
CA ALA A 85 -6.78 5.02 -2.58
C ALA A 85 -7.80 5.62 -1.60
N LEU A 86 -7.93 6.95 -1.56
CA LEU A 86 -8.85 7.61 -0.64
C LEU A 86 -10.32 7.26 -0.92
N PRO A 87 -10.84 7.32 -2.18
CA PRO A 87 -12.17 6.82 -2.50
C PRO A 87 -12.44 5.38 -2.04
N ALA A 88 -11.46 4.48 -2.19
CA ALA A 88 -11.60 3.10 -1.71
C ALA A 88 -11.69 3.01 -0.19
N LEU A 89 -10.95 3.82 0.55
CA LEU A 89 -11.08 3.89 2.01
C LEU A 89 -12.47 4.38 2.44
N TYR A 90 -13.06 5.36 1.72
CA TYR A 90 -14.43 5.77 1.95
C TYR A 90 -15.43 4.63 1.73
N TRP A 91 -15.26 3.88 0.64
CA TRP A 91 -16.10 2.73 0.35
C TRP A 91 -15.96 1.62 1.40
N ILE A 92 -14.73 1.27 1.82
CA ILE A 92 -14.47 0.28 2.87
C ILE A 92 -15.12 0.71 4.19
N ASN A 93 -14.98 1.98 4.57
CA ASN A 93 -15.58 2.51 5.79
C ASN A 93 -17.12 2.36 5.75
N LYS A 94 -17.73 2.66 4.59
CA LYS A 94 -19.17 2.46 4.38
C LYS A 94 -19.56 0.98 4.52
N VAL A 95 -18.79 0.06 3.92
CA VAL A 95 -19.05 -1.39 4.04
C VAL A 95 -18.96 -1.85 5.50
N ALA A 96 -17.91 -1.47 6.23
CA ALA A 96 -17.75 -1.77 7.65
C ALA A 96 -18.92 -1.26 8.49
N PHE A 97 -19.33 -0.01 8.26
CA PHE A 97 -20.47 0.60 8.93
C PHE A 97 -21.77 -0.18 8.67
N MET A 98 -22.10 -0.46 7.41
CA MET A 98 -23.33 -1.17 7.03
C MET A 98 -23.40 -2.59 7.61
N ARG A 99 -22.26 -3.23 7.84
CA ARG A 99 -22.18 -4.61 8.37
C ARG A 99 -21.86 -4.67 9.87
N GLN A 100 -21.74 -3.52 10.54
CA GLN A 100 -21.41 -3.42 11.97
C GLN A 100 -20.21 -4.30 12.36
N THR A 101 -19.23 -4.39 11.48
CA THR A 101 -18.06 -5.26 11.64
C THR A 101 -16.81 -4.47 11.26
N LYS A 102 -15.84 -4.43 12.16
CA LYS A 102 -14.61 -3.64 11.97
C LYS A 102 -13.72 -4.31 10.94
N ILE A 103 -13.21 -3.54 9.98
CA ILE A 103 -12.30 -4.02 8.94
C ILE A 103 -10.87 -3.56 9.26
N PRO A 104 -9.91 -4.47 9.49
CA PRO A 104 -8.49 -4.13 9.46
C PRO A 104 -8.08 -3.68 8.06
N VAL A 105 -7.52 -2.47 7.97
CA VAL A 105 -7.04 -1.91 6.69
C VAL A 105 -5.56 -1.64 6.80
N ARG A 106 -4.78 -2.36 5.98
CA ARG A 106 -3.36 -2.11 5.82
C ARG A 106 -3.14 -1.02 4.78
N LEU A 107 -2.65 0.14 5.20
CA LEU A 107 -2.21 1.19 4.30
C LEU A 107 -0.73 0.98 3.97
N VAL A 108 -0.42 0.85 2.68
CA VAL A 108 0.95 0.82 2.13
C VAL A 108 1.13 1.98 1.15
N LYS A 109 2.36 2.31 0.77
CA LYS A 109 2.58 3.18 -0.40
C LYS A 109 2.20 2.45 -1.69
N GLY A 110 2.82 1.30 -1.95
CA GLY A 110 2.59 0.48 -3.14
C GLY A 110 3.90 -0.18 -3.57
N ALA A 111 3.81 -1.32 -4.27
CA ALA A 111 4.98 -2.16 -4.60
C ALA A 111 5.13 -2.45 -6.10
N TYR A 112 4.26 -1.89 -6.94
CA TYR A 112 4.19 -2.19 -8.37
C TYR A 112 4.42 -0.95 -9.24
N TRP A 113 4.99 0.13 -8.69
CA TRP A 113 5.03 1.43 -9.36
C TRP A 113 5.69 1.37 -10.74
N ASP A 114 6.87 0.74 -10.87
CA ASP A 114 7.56 0.60 -12.16
C ASP A 114 6.75 -0.18 -13.19
N TYR A 115 6.02 -1.21 -12.74
CA TYR A 115 5.10 -1.96 -13.59
C TYR A 115 3.95 -1.07 -14.09
N GLU A 116 3.30 -0.31 -13.19
CA GLU A 116 2.19 0.58 -13.57
C GLU A 116 2.61 1.65 -14.58
N ILE A 117 3.80 2.23 -14.39
CA ILE A 117 4.36 3.20 -15.33
C ILE A 117 4.61 2.55 -16.69
N LYS A 118 5.30 1.40 -16.70
CA LYS A 118 5.61 0.67 -17.93
C LYS A 118 4.36 0.21 -18.67
N PHE A 119 3.36 -0.29 -17.95
CA PHE A 119 2.12 -0.81 -18.52
C PHE A 119 1.35 0.29 -19.26
N ILE A 120 1.14 1.44 -18.62
CA ILE A 120 0.47 2.60 -19.24
C ILE A 120 1.23 3.12 -20.46
N GLN A 121 2.57 3.18 -20.39
CA GLN A 121 3.41 3.57 -21.52
C GLN A 121 3.32 2.58 -22.69
N SER A 122 3.30 1.27 -22.41
CA SER A 122 3.18 0.24 -23.44
C SER A 122 1.84 0.28 -24.19
N LEU A 123 0.79 0.76 -23.52
CA LEU A 123 -0.54 0.98 -24.11
C LEU A 123 -0.67 2.36 -24.77
N ASN A 124 0.37 3.19 -24.74
CA ASN A 124 0.37 4.57 -25.23
C ASN A 124 -0.77 5.42 -24.63
N LEU A 125 -1.04 5.22 -23.33
CA LEU A 125 -2.07 5.96 -22.60
C LEU A 125 -1.46 7.12 -21.82
N ASN A 126 -2.22 8.22 -21.70
CA ASN A 126 -1.76 9.44 -21.02
C ASN A 126 -2.17 9.50 -19.54
N LEU A 127 -2.94 8.52 -19.06
CA LEU A 127 -3.50 8.51 -17.71
C LEU A 127 -2.88 7.39 -16.85
N TYR A 128 -2.03 7.78 -15.92
CA TYR A 128 -1.46 6.85 -14.94
C TYR A 128 -2.42 6.64 -13.76
N PRO A 129 -2.68 5.39 -13.33
CA PRO A 129 -3.51 5.10 -12.15
C PRO A 129 -2.79 5.47 -10.83
N VAL A 130 -1.47 5.66 -10.90
CA VAL A 130 -0.59 6.02 -9.79
C VAL A 130 -0.04 7.44 -9.92
N TYR A 131 0.43 8.01 -8.80
CA TYR A 131 1.22 9.23 -8.82
C TYR A 131 2.61 8.98 -9.42
N THR A 132 3.06 9.86 -10.31
CA THR A 132 4.37 9.74 -10.98
C THR A 132 5.52 10.34 -10.18
N LYS A 133 5.22 11.13 -9.13
CA LYS A 133 6.22 11.74 -8.25
C LYS A 133 6.10 11.16 -6.86
N LYS A 134 7.24 10.73 -6.30
CA LYS A 134 7.30 10.07 -4.99
C LYS A 134 6.69 10.92 -3.86
N PHE A 135 6.93 12.24 -3.86
CA PHE A 135 6.35 13.11 -2.83
C PHE A 135 4.81 13.19 -2.90
N CYS A 136 4.20 13.02 -4.09
CA CYS A 136 2.74 12.94 -4.21
C CYS A 136 2.21 11.66 -3.57
N THR A 137 2.91 10.53 -3.71
CA THR A 137 2.59 9.30 -2.96
C THR A 137 2.74 9.49 -1.46
N ASP A 138 3.79 10.18 -1.00
CA ASP A 138 3.95 10.51 0.43
C ASP A 138 2.76 11.34 0.94
N LEU A 139 2.34 12.37 0.19
CA LEU A 139 1.17 13.19 0.53
C LEU A 139 -0.13 12.40 0.56
N SER A 140 -0.36 11.56 -0.46
CA SER A 140 -1.53 10.69 -0.51
C SER A 140 -1.57 9.73 0.68
N TYR A 141 -0.42 9.17 1.07
CA TYR A 141 -0.32 8.30 2.24
C TYR A 141 -0.69 9.03 3.53
N LEU A 142 -0.21 10.27 3.73
CA LEU A 142 -0.57 11.08 4.90
C LEU A 142 -2.06 11.46 4.89
N LEU A 143 -2.62 11.81 3.74
CA LEU A 143 -4.04 12.11 3.59
C LEU A 143 -4.92 10.90 3.93
N CYS A 144 -4.56 9.72 3.40
CA CYS A 144 -5.22 8.46 3.72
C CYS A 144 -5.09 8.11 5.21
N SER A 145 -3.91 8.35 5.81
CA SER A 145 -3.68 8.11 7.24
C SER A 145 -4.54 9.03 8.12
N HIS A 146 -4.61 10.32 7.78
CA HIS A 146 -5.50 11.27 8.45
C HIS A 146 -6.97 10.83 8.37
N TYR A 147 -7.43 10.39 7.20
CA TYR A 147 -8.79 9.85 7.05
C TYR A 147 -9.04 8.62 7.92
N LEU A 148 -8.12 7.65 7.90
CA LEU A 148 -8.20 6.43 8.69
C LEU A 148 -8.23 6.70 10.20
N LEU A 149 -7.48 7.72 10.66
CA LEU A 149 -7.43 8.15 12.05
C LEU A 149 -8.57 9.09 12.47
N SER A 150 -9.36 9.61 11.53
CA SER A 150 -10.50 10.48 11.83
C SER A 150 -11.61 9.78 12.62
N LYS A 151 -12.43 10.57 13.32
CA LYS A 151 -13.61 10.10 14.07
C LYS A 151 -14.57 9.24 13.22
N LYS A 152 -14.67 9.53 11.92
CA LYS A 152 -15.53 8.79 10.97
C LYS A 152 -15.17 7.31 10.82
N CYS A 153 -13.93 6.94 11.12
CA CYS A 153 -13.40 5.59 10.95
C CYS A 153 -13.25 4.85 12.28
N ASN A 154 -13.47 5.48 13.43
CA ASN A 154 -13.05 4.98 14.75
C ASN A 154 -13.61 3.59 15.08
N ASN A 155 -14.90 3.38 14.79
CA ASN A 155 -15.60 2.13 15.10
C ASN A 155 -15.56 1.12 13.95
N ASN A 156 -15.26 1.58 12.73
CA ASN A 156 -15.44 0.80 11.51
C ASN A 156 -14.14 0.23 10.96
N ILE A 157 -13.02 0.91 11.18
CA ILE A 157 -11.72 0.52 10.62
C ILE A 157 -10.68 0.40 11.72
N PHE A 158 -9.95 -0.72 11.70
CA PHE A 158 -8.70 -0.85 12.45
C PHE A 158 -7.52 -0.49 11.53
N PRO A 159 -6.87 0.66 11.72
CA PRO A 159 -5.81 1.11 10.82
C PRO A 159 -4.49 0.40 11.10
N GLN A 160 -3.86 -0.11 10.04
CA GLN A 160 -2.56 -0.77 10.07
C GLN A 160 -1.61 -0.06 9.11
N PHE A 161 -0.55 0.58 9.61
CA PHE A 161 0.33 1.44 8.82
C PHE A 161 1.64 0.74 8.48
N ALA A 162 1.78 0.32 7.22
CA ALA A 162 2.97 -0.36 6.72
C ALA A 162 3.95 0.63 6.08
N THR A 163 5.05 0.94 6.77
CA THR A 163 6.03 1.91 6.32
C THR A 163 7.37 1.75 7.03
N HIS A 164 8.47 2.05 6.34
CA HIS A 164 9.79 2.15 6.96
C HIS A 164 10.26 3.61 7.06
N ASN A 165 9.45 4.56 6.59
CA ASN A 165 9.81 5.98 6.54
C ASN A 165 9.53 6.68 7.87
N ILE A 166 10.58 7.19 8.52
CA ILE A 166 10.48 7.77 9.87
C ILE A 166 9.60 9.00 9.92
N GLN A 167 9.68 9.90 8.93
CA GLN A 167 8.82 11.09 8.86
C GLN A 167 7.34 10.70 8.80
N THR A 168 7.01 9.67 8.03
CA THR A 168 5.64 9.14 7.94
C THR A 168 5.18 8.56 9.27
N ILE A 169 6.05 7.81 9.96
CA ILE A 169 5.76 7.23 11.27
C ILE A 169 5.53 8.33 12.31
N SER A 170 6.43 9.31 12.42
CA SER A 170 6.31 10.44 13.34
C SER A 170 4.99 11.20 13.12
N CYS A 171 4.62 11.45 11.87
CA CYS A 171 3.35 12.09 11.54
C CYS A 171 2.14 11.27 12.01
N ILE A 172 2.14 9.94 11.80
CA ILE A 172 1.06 9.06 12.28
C ILE A 172 0.97 9.07 13.80
N ILE A 173 2.10 9.01 14.53
CA ILE A 173 2.10 9.04 16.00
C ILE A 173 1.41 10.30 16.50
N VAL A 174 1.76 11.48 15.96
CA VAL A 174 1.13 12.75 16.32
C VAL A 174 -0.35 12.77 15.94
N LEU A 175 -0.69 12.33 14.73
CA LEU A 175 -2.08 12.29 14.24
C LEU A 175 -2.97 11.30 15.01
N SER A 176 -2.38 10.27 15.61
CA SER A 176 -3.14 9.22 16.29
C SER A 176 -3.84 9.73 17.55
N GLN A 177 -3.28 10.74 18.22
CA GLN A 177 -3.79 11.27 19.49
C GLN A 177 -4.13 10.15 20.51
N GLY A 178 -3.30 9.09 20.55
CA GLY A 178 -3.50 7.93 21.42
C GLY A 178 -4.51 6.89 20.92
N ARG A 179 -5.08 7.05 19.71
CA ARG A 179 -5.96 6.05 19.09
C ARG A 179 -5.22 4.74 18.84
N HIS A 180 -5.88 3.64 19.17
CA HIS A 180 -5.36 2.30 18.92
C HIS A 180 -5.17 2.03 17.42
N LEU A 181 -3.94 1.69 17.05
CA LEU A 181 -3.47 1.39 15.70
C LEU A 181 -2.32 0.38 15.78
N GLU A 182 -1.95 -0.23 14.65
CA GLU A 182 -0.68 -0.95 14.55
C GLU A 182 0.18 -0.38 13.42
N PHE A 183 1.49 -0.37 13.65
CA PHE A 183 2.46 -0.26 12.58
C PHE A 183 2.79 -1.62 12.00
N GLN A 184 3.32 -1.65 10.79
CA GLN A 184 3.73 -2.87 10.13
C GLN A 184 5.05 -2.68 9.38
N LYS A 185 5.89 -3.71 9.39
CA LYS A 185 7.18 -3.73 8.71
C LYS A 185 7.44 -5.09 8.08
N LEU A 186 8.26 -5.13 7.03
CA LEU A 186 8.81 -6.38 6.50
C LEU A 186 9.98 -6.86 7.37
N TYR A 187 10.13 -8.18 7.47
CA TYR A 187 11.28 -8.81 8.12
C TYR A 187 12.59 -8.39 7.44
N GLY A 188 13.59 -8.05 8.25
CA GLY A 188 14.90 -7.56 7.79
C GLY A 188 14.89 -6.10 7.28
N MET A 189 13.81 -5.35 7.48
CA MET A 189 13.71 -3.96 7.06
C MET A 189 13.22 -3.05 8.20
N GLY A 190 13.98 -1.99 8.48
CA GLY A 190 13.61 -0.97 9.45
C GLY A 190 13.67 -1.41 10.91
N ASP A 191 14.45 -2.46 11.23
CA ASP A 191 14.61 -2.98 12.59
C ASP A 191 15.05 -1.90 13.58
N ASN A 192 16.15 -1.21 13.26
CA ASN A 192 16.70 -0.14 14.09
C ASN A 192 15.68 0.98 14.33
N VAL A 193 14.92 1.35 13.30
CA VAL A 193 13.88 2.39 13.40
C VAL A 193 12.78 1.95 14.37
N TYR A 194 12.25 0.75 14.21
CA TYR A 194 11.16 0.27 15.07
C TYR A 194 11.60 -0.10 16.48
N GLN A 195 12.84 -0.55 16.67
CA GLN A 195 13.42 -0.74 18.00
C GLN A 195 13.58 0.60 18.74
N ALA A 196 14.09 1.63 18.08
CA ALA A 196 14.18 2.97 18.66
C ALA A 196 12.79 3.53 19.00
N LEU A 197 11.81 3.39 18.09
CA LEU A 197 10.44 3.85 18.32
C LEU A 197 9.77 3.16 19.52
N LYS A 198 9.98 1.85 19.71
CA LYS A 198 9.44 1.10 20.86
C LYS A 198 10.01 1.58 22.21
N LYS A 199 11.22 2.14 22.22
CA LYS A 199 11.82 2.73 23.45
C LYS A 199 11.19 4.08 23.80
N MET A 200 10.68 4.81 22.82
CA MET A 200 10.15 6.17 22.99
C MET A 200 8.61 6.21 23.11
N HIS A 201 7.92 5.26 22.49
CA HIS A 201 6.48 5.24 22.39
C HIS A 201 5.92 3.82 22.58
N SER A 202 4.75 3.73 23.21
CA SER A 202 3.99 2.48 23.31
C SER A 202 3.33 2.17 21.96
N ILE A 203 4.09 1.51 21.07
CA ILE A 203 3.62 1.14 19.74
C ILE A 203 3.48 -0.38 19.56
N THR A 204 2.42 -0.78 18.88
CA THR A 204 2.28 -2.14 18.34
C THR A 204 2.88 -2.16 16.93
N CYS A 205 3.81 -3.09 16.68
CA CYS A 205 4.39 -3.28 15.34
C CYS A 205 4.30 -4.77 14.97
N ARG A 206 3.61 -5.06 13.86
CA ARG A 206 3.55 -6.40 13.28
C ARG A 206 4.60 -6.55 12.19
N GLU A 207 5.37 -7.62 12.30
CA GLU A 207 6.39 -7.97 11.31
C GLU A 207 5.86 -9.01 10.31
N TYR A 208 6.14 -8.79 9.03
CA TYR A 208 5.79 -9.68 7.94
C TYR A 208 7.02 -10.44 7.46
N ALA A 209 7.07 -11.73 7.78
CA ALA A 209 8.06 -12.64 7.27
C ALA A 209 7.58 -13.27 5.95
N PRO A 210 8.36 -13.21 4.86
CA PRO A 210 8.09 -14.01 3.67
C PRO A 210 8.36 -15.48 3.99
N ILE A 211 7.39 -16.36 3.70
CA ILE A 211 7.49 -17.80 3.90
C ILE A 211 7.19 -18.47 2.57
N GLY A 212 8.07 -19.35 2.12
CA GLY A 212 7.92 -20.06 0.86
C GLY A 212 9.22 -20.72 0.43
N THR A 213 9.14 -21.52 -0.62
CA THR A 213 10.30 -22.12 -1.27
C THR A 213 11.04 -21.11 -2.15
N TYR A 214 12.28 -21.42 -2.54
CA TYR A 214 13.11 -20.51 -3.36
C TYR A 214 12.41 -20.05 -4.66
N LYS A 215 11.73 -20.97 -5.37
CA LYS A 215 11.03 -20.66 -6.63
C LYS A 215 9.91 -19.64 -6.41
N GLU A 216 9.19 -19.74 -5.30
CA GLU A 216 8.06 -18.85 -4.96
C GLU A 216 8.54 -17.48 -4.45
N LEU A 217 9.76 -17.42 -3.91
CA LEU A 217 10.36 -16.20 -3.38
C LEU A 217 10.94 -15.28 -4.47
N LEU A 218 11.22 -15.76 -5.69
CA LEU A 218 11.87 -14.95 -6.71
C LEU A 218 11.09 -13.67 -7.08
N PRO A 219 9.77 -13.68 -7.36
CA PRO A 219 9.02 -12.45 -7.61
C PRO A 219 8.92 -11.53 -6.39
N TYR A 220 9.01 -12.08 -5.18
CA TYR A 220 9.10 -11.29 -3.95
C TYR A 220 10.47 -10.61 -3.85
N LEU A 221 11.55 -11.34 -4.11
CA LEU A 221 12.93 -10.85 -4.06
C LEU A 221 13.15 -9.73 -5.07
N VAL A 222 12.72 -9.88 -6.33
CA VAL A 222 12.86 -8.84 -7.36
C VAL A 222 12.23 -7.53 -6.92
N ARG A 223 11.02 -7.56 -6.33
CA ARG A 223 10.36 -6.35 -5.81
C ARG A 223 11.11 -5.74 -4.63
N ARG A 224 11.68 -6.56 -3.75
CA ARG A 224 12.52 -6.07 -2.64
C ARG A 224 13.80 -5.42 -3.14
N LEU A 225 14.43 -5.97 -4.18
CA LEU A 225 15.59 -5.37 -4.82
C LEU A 225 15.26 -4.01 -5.43
N LEU A 226 14.13 -3.89 -6.14
CA LEU A 226 13.70 -2.60 -6.70
C LEU A 226 13.39 -1.57 -5.60
N GLU A 227 12.69 -1.97 -4.54
CA GLU A 227 12.36 -1.08 -3.41
C GLU A 227 13.60 -0.61 -2.65
N ASN A 228 14.56 -1.51 -2.41
CA ASN A 228 15.79 -1.18 -1.68
C ASN A 228 16.80 -0.42 -2.55
N GLY A 229 16.85 -0.72 -3.86
CA GLY A 229 17.76 -0.09 -4.81
C GLY A 229 17.31 1.28 -5.30
N ALA A 230 16.03 1.65 -5.13
CA ALA A 230 15.55 2.95 -5.58
C ALA A 230 16.18 4.11 -4.79
N ASN A 231 16.83 5.07 -5.47
CA ASN A 231 17.40 6.29 -4.85
C ASN A 231 16.36 7.13 -4.08
N SER A 232 15.08 6.96 -4.42
CA SER A 232 13.97 7.64 -3.74
C SER A 232 13.46 6.90 -2.49
N SER A 233 13.94 5.67 -2.26
CA SER A 233 13.61 4.84 -1.11
C SER A 233 14.21 5.41 0.16
N PHE A 234 13.43 5.42 1.24
CA PHE A 234 13.91 5.92 2.52
C PHE A 234 15.01 5.01 3.11
N VAL A 235 14.88 3.69 2.96
CA VAL A 235 15.86 2.74 3.48
C VAL A 235 17.21 2.93 2.80
N ASN A 236 17.21 3.15 1.48
CA ASN A 236 18.43 3.44 0.73
C ASN A 236 19.11 4.73 1.23
N LYS A 237 18.35 5.82 1.35
CA LYS A 237 18.88 7.10 1.86
C LYS A 237 19.37 7.04 3.32
N LEU A 238 18.78 6.18 4.15
CA LEU A 238 19.20 6.00 5.53
C LEU A 238 20.57 5.33 5.64
N LEU A 239 20.92 4.48 4.67
CA LEU A 239 22.22 3.80 4.61
C LEU A 239 23.32 4.65 3.96
N ASP A 240 22.93 5.71 3.24
CA ASP A 240 23.83 6.66 2.62
C ASP A 240 24.43 7.60 3.69
N LYS A 241 25.75 7.50 3.90
CA LYS A 241 26.49 8.30 4.89
C LYS A 241 26.56 9.78 4.52
N GLU A 242 26.37 10.14 3.25
CA GLU A 242 26.37 11.53 2.79
C GLU A 242 25.00 12.19 2.92
N CYS A 243 23.94 11.43 3.23
CA CYS A 243 22.59 11.97 3.33
C CYS A 243 22.38 12.72 4.66
N GLU A 244 22.12 14.02 4.57
CA GLU A 244 21.78 14.83 5.74
C GLU A 244 20.45 14.40 6.39
N ILE A 245 20.41 14.39 7.72
CA ILE A 245 19.21 14.07 8.52
C ILE A 245 18.02 14.96 8.15
N ILE A 246 18.27 16.23 7.83
CA ILE A 246 17.24 17.19 7.40
C ILE A 246 16.55 16.72 6.11
N GLU A 247 17.27 16.08 5.19
CA GLU A 247 16.69 15.57 3.95
C GLU A 247 15.77 14.36 4.22
N LEU A 248 16.16 13.49 5.14
CA LEU A 248 15.38 12.30 5.56
C LEU A 248 14.07 12.68 6.26
N THR A 249 14.07 13.81 6.97
CA THR A 249 12.96 14.29 7.80
C THR A 249 12.09 15.36 7.11
N LYS A 250 12.47 15.79 5.91
CA LYS A 250 11.77 16.86 5.18
C LYS A 250 10.31 16.51 4.92
N CYS A 251 9.42 17.38 5.42
CA CYS A 251 7.98 17.27 5.23
C CYS A 251 7.60 17.22 3.73
N PRO A 252 6.81 16.23 3.28
CA PRO A 252 6.42 16.12 1.88
C PRO A 252 5.56 17.29 1.39
N LEU A 253 4.86 18.01 2.27
CA LEU A 253 4.10 19.24 1.93
C LEU A 253 5.02 20.38 1.46
N LEU A 254 6.26 20.41 1.94
CA LEU A 254 7.24 21.41 1.57
C LEU A 254 8.08 21.00 0.35
N LYS A 255 7.90 19.77 -0.15
CA LYS A 255 8.58 19.31 -1.36
C LYS A 255 7.91 19.94 -2.57
N LYS A 256 8.58 20.93 -3.15
CA LYS A 256 8.20 21.50 -4.44
C LYS A 256 8.71 20.62 -5.56
N ASP A 257 7.95 20.63 -6.65
CA ASP A 257 8.42 20.10 -7.91
C ASP A 257 9.61 20.92 -8.38
N LYS A 258 10.82 20.34 -8.35
CA LYS A 258 11.96 20.95 -9.02
C LYS A 258 11.67 20.87 -10.51
N LYS A 259 11.00 21.88 -11.09
CA LYS A 259 10.92 22.02 -12.55
C LYS A 259 12.35 21.91 -13.06
N LYS A 260 12.69 20.81 -13.75
CA LYS A 260 13.88 20.80 -14.61
C LYS A 260 13.67 21.99 -15.54
N LYS A 261 14.50 23.03 -15.45
CA LYS A 261 14.61 24.02 -16.53
C LYS A 261 14.80 23.20 -17.79
N SER A 262 13.82 23.20 -18.70
CA SER A 262 13.97 22.46 -19.94
C SER A 262 15.16 23.07 -20.65
N SER A 263 16.24 22.31 -20.79
CA SER A 263 17.35 22.67 -21.64
C SER A 263 16.97 22.38 -23.09
N TYR A 264 15.82 22.91 -23.55
CA TYR A 264 15.61 23.11 -24.98
C TYR A 264 16.23 24.47 -25.29
N LYS A 265 17.56 24.46 -25.45
CA LYS A 265 18.22 25.49 -26.25
C LYS A 265 17.65 25.30 -27.65
N GLU A 266 16.79 26.22 -28.09
CA GLU A 266 16.47 26.40 -29.50
C GLU A 266 17.79 26.34 -30.27
N LYS A 267 17.94 25.32 -31.12
CA LYS A 267 18.97 25.32 -32.14
C LYS A 267 18.70 26.59 -32.96
N LYS A 268 19.60 27.58 -32.78
CA LYS A 268 19.65 28.80 -33.57
C LYS A 268 19.39 28.45 -35.04
N LYS A 269 18.44 29.16 -35.64
CA LYS A 269 18.19 29.25 -37.08
C LYS A 269 19.51 29.11 -37.83
N ILE A 270 19.56 28.10 -38.69
CA ILE A 270 20.55 27.98 -39.76
C ILE A 270 20.51 29.30 -40.52
N LYS A 271 21.63 30.04 -40.50
CA LYS A 271 21.85 31.17 -41.39
C LYS A 271 21.96 30.59 -42.81
N GLY A 272 20.88 30.68 -43.56
CA GLY A 272 20.90 30.56 -45.02
C GLY A 272 20.98 31.96 -45.61
N GLY A 273 22.07 32.22 -46.33
CA GLY A 273 22.34 33.40 -47.13
C GLY A 273 23.82 33.40 -47.50
N PRO A 274 24.22 33.82 -48.71
CA PRO A 274 23.43 34.47 -49.77
C PRO A 274 22.77 33.51 -50.76
#